data_AF-A0A7J4FYY3-F1
#
_entry.id   AF-A0A7J4FYY3-F1
#
_cell.length_a   1.000
_cell.length_b   1.000
_cell.length_c   1.000
_cell.angle_alpha   90.00
_cell.angle_beta   90.00
_cell.angle_gamma   90.00
#
_symmetry.space_group_name_H-M   'P 1'
#
loop_
_entity.id
_entity.type
_entity.pdbx_description
1 polymer ?
#
loop_
_entity_poly.entity_id
_entity_poly.type
_entity_poly.pdbx_seq_one_letter_code
_entity_poly.pdbx_strand_id
1 'polypeptide(L)'
;MSLTDILRRSVDDIWSKIFRHPFVIELYRGSLPINKFRFYIIQDYNYLVTIYKCLSLIAAKSDPDIAEKALEIAYIDASTEMMNYRELINRLGLSMDE
;
A
#
# COMPACT_ATOMS: atom_id res chain seq x y z
N MET A 1 -11.76 0.16 -25.88
CA MET A 1 -10.73 0.45 -24.85
C MET A 1 -11.48 0.91 -23.62
N SER A 2 -11.27 0.29 -22.46
CA SER A 2 -12.00 0.64 -21.24
C SER A 2 -11.52 1.97 -20.66
N LEU A 3 -12.27 2.55 -19.72
CA LEU A 3 -11.80 3.73 -18.97
C LEU A 3 -10.49 3.44 -18.22
N THR A 4 -10.37 2.25 -17.62
CA THR A 4 -9.17 1.84 -16.89
C THR A 4 -7.96 1.74 -17.82
N ASP A 5 -8.14 1.27 -19.06
CA ASP A 5 -7.09 1.25 -20.07
C ASP A 5 -6.60 2.67 -20.41
N ILE A 6 -7.54 3.62 -20.56
CA ILE A 6 -7.21 5.02 -20.88
C ILE A 6 -6.38 5.63 -19.75
N LEU A 7 -6.85 5.51 -18.50
CA LEU A 7 -6.17 6.06 -17.33
C LEU A 7 -4.81 5.41 -17.09
N ARG A 8 -4.68 4.09 -17.31
CA ARG A 8 -3.40 3.40 -17.18
C ARG A 8 -2.40 3.87 -18.23
N ARG A 9 -2.84 4.10 -19.47
CA ARG A 9 -1.99 4.61 -20.55
C ARG A 9 -1.58 6.06 -20.33
N SER A 10 -2.44 6.89 -19.75
CA SER A 10 -2.13 8.32 -19.53
C SER A 10 -1.03 8.57 -18.50
N VAL A 11 -0.69 7.59 -17.67
CA VAL A 11 0.37 7.68 -16.64
C VAL A 11 1.53 6.73 -16.89
N ASP A 12 1.68 6.22 -18.12
CA ASP A 12 2.67 5.20 -18.42
C ASP A 12 4.12 5.65 -18.21
N ASP A 13 4.40 6.95 -18.41
CA ASP A 13 5.71 7.52 -18.16
C ASP A 13 6.05 7.51 -16.65
N ILE A 14 5.08 7.80 -15.78
CA ILE A 14 5.22 7.72 -14.33
C ILE A 14 5.45 6.28 -13.91
N TRP A 15 4.65 5.35 -14.44
CA TRP A 15 4.77 3.93 -14.12
C TRP A 15 6.15 3.36 -14.53
N SER A 16 6.62 3.76 -15.71
CA SER A 16 7.96 3.42 -16.20
C SER A 16 9.07 3.98 -15.29
N LYS A 17 8.88 5.18 -14.71
CA LYS A 17 9.82 5.76 -13.73
C LYS A 17 9.80 5.01 -12.41
N ILE A 18 8.64 4.55 -11.92
CA ILE A 18 8.53 3.76 -10.68
C ILE A 18 9.36 2.48 -10.80
N PHE A 19 9.21 1.72 -11.89
CA PHE A 19 9.99 0.49 -12.09
C PHE A 19 11.49 0.71 -12.24
N ARG A 20 11.90 1.90 -12.69
CA ARG A 20 13.31 2.29 -12.82
C ARG A 20 13.85 3.01 -11.60
N HIS A 21 13.02 3.26 -10.59
CA HIS A 21 13.43 4.00 -9.42
C HIS A 21 14.46 3.18 -8.62
N PRO A 22 15.57 3.79 -8.15
CA PRO A 22 16.62 3.06 -7.43
C PRO A 22 16.10 2.24 -6.25
N PHE A 23 15.12 2.75 -5.51
CA PHE A 23 14.50 2.02 -4.40
C PHE A 23 13.92 0.66 -4.84
N VAL A 24 13.13 0.62 -5.93
CA VAL A 24 12.48 -0.60 -6.42
C VAL A 24 13.52 -1.59 -6.96
N ILE A 25 14.51 -1.08 -7.71
CA ILE A 25 15.60 -1.91 -8.25
C ILE A 25 16.44 -2.51 -7.13
N GLU A 26 16.87 -1.69 -6.16
CA GLU A 26 17.69 -2.12 -5.02
C GLU A 26 16.93 -3.12 -4.14
N LEU A 27 15.63 -2.89 -3.92
CA LEU A 27 14.77 -3.81 -3.17
C LEU A 27 14.69 -5.17 -3.86
N TYR A 28 14.41 -5.19 -5.16
CA TYR A 28 14.34 -6.43 -5.94
C TYR A 28 15.67 -7.19 -5.97
N ARG A 29 16.79 -6.46 -6.03
CA ARG A 29 18.15 -7.05 -6.02
C ARG A 29 18.62 -7.48 -4.63
N GLY A 30 17.88 -7.16 -3.57
CA GLY A 30 18.30 -7.39 -2.18
C GLY A 30 19.48 -6.52 -1.73
N SER A 31 19.77 -5.42 -2.45
CA SER A 31 20.88 -4.50 -2.16
C SER A 31 20.42 -3.20 -1.49
N LEU A 32 19.12 -3.03 -1.23
CA LEU A 32 18.57 -1.85 -0.57
C LEU A 32 19.13 -1.73 0.85
N PRO A 33 19.73 -0.58 1.22
CA PRO A 33 20.17 -0.33 2.59
C PRO A 33 19.02 -0.50 3.59
N ILE A 34 19.27 -1.25 4.66
CA ILE A 34 18.25 -1.61 5.65
C ILE A 34 17.55 -0.40 6.27
N ASN A 35 18.26 0.72 6.46
CA ASN A 35 17.68 1.96 6.98
C ASN A 35 16.65 2.59 6.03
N LYS A 36 16.87 2.53 4.71
CA LYS A 36 15.87 2.98 3.72
C LYS A 36 14.63 2.09 3.78
N PHE A 37 14.81 0.79 3.92
CA PHE A 37 13.69 -0.16 4.04
C PHE A 37 12.88 0.07 5.31
N ARG A 38 13.56 0.24 6.46
CA ARG A 38 12.93 0.57 7.74
C ARG A 38 12.07 1.83 7.65
N PHE A 39 12.61 2.91 7.07
CA PHE A 39 11.87 4.15 6.84
C PHE A 39 10.64 3.91 5.96
N TYR A 40 10.78 3.18 4.85
CA TYR A 40 9.66 2.87 3.96
C TYR A 40 8.54 2.12 4.66
N ILE A 41 8.85 1.07 5.44
CA ILE A 41 7.84 0.26 6.14
C ILE A 41 7.02 1.08 7.14
N ILE A 42 7.64 2.01 7.86
CA ILE A 42 6.91 2.91 8.77
C ILE A 42 5.93 3.80 7.99
N GLN A 43 6.37 4.35 6.86
CA GLN A 43 5.49 5.17 6.01
C GLN A 43 4.37 4.35 5.37
N ASP A 44 4.66 3.12 4.95
CA ASP A 44 3.67 2.22 4.34
C ASP A 44 2.62 1.76 5.36
N TYR A 45 3.00 1.55 6.63
CA TYR A 45 2.05 1.33 7.73
C TYR A 45 1.05 2.50 7.87
N ASN A 46 1.53 3.75 7.86
CA ASN A 46 0.66 4.92 7.94
C ASN A 46 -0.25 5.06 6.71
N TYR A 47 0.26 4.68 5.54
CA TYR A 47 -0.54 4.60 4.32
C TYR A 47 -1.66 3.56 4.44
N LEU A 48 -1.38 2.35 4.94
CA LEU A 48 -2.38 1.31 5.16
C LEU A 48 -3.45 1.73 6.18
N VAL A 49 -3.06 2.41 7.26
CA VAL A 49 -4.02 2.99 8.22
C VAL A 49 -4.99 3.95 7.54
N THR A 50 -4.52 4.69 6.56
CA THR A 50 -5.35 5.65 5.81
C THR A 50 -6.20 4.93 4.77
N ILE A 51 -5.67 3.92 4.08
CA ILE A 51 -6.37 3.28 2.97
C ILE A 51 -7.64 2.55 3.43
N TYR A 52 -7.61 1.79 4.54
CA TYR A 52 -8.83 1.10 5.01
C TYR A 52 -9.89 2.08 5.52
N LYS A 53 -9.48 3.26 6.02
CA LYS A 53 -10.42 4.35 6.37
C LYS A 53 -11.04 4.94 5.12
N CYS A 54 -10.26 5.17 4.08
CA CYS A 54 -10.76 5.63 2.77
C CYS A 54 -11.73 4.61 2.16
N LEU A 55 -11.41 3.31 2.19
CA LEU A 55 -12.30 2.24 1.71
C LEU A 55 -13.62 2.21 2.48
N SER A 56 -13.59 2.38 3.80
CA SER A 56 -14.80 2.52 4.62
C SER A 56 -15.66 3.74 4.21
N LEU A 57 -15.03 4.86 3.86
CA LEU A 57 -15.73 6.05 3.35
C LEU A 57 -16.30 5.83 1.94
N ILE A 58 -15.61 5.06 1.10
CA ILE A 58 -16.12 4.67 -0.23
C ILE A 58 -17.36 3.79 -0.05
N ALA A 59 -17.31 2.80 0.84
CA ALA A 59 -18.45 1.93 1.13
C ALA A 59 -19.68 2.72 1.56
N ALA A 60 -19.51 3.70 2.46
CA ALA A 60 -20.59 4.56 2.93
C ALA A 60 -21.26 5.41 1.83
N LYS A 61 -20.63 5.56 0.66
CA LYS A 61 -21.08 6.40 -0.47
C LYS A 61 -21.45 5.61 -1.71
N SER A 62 -21.36 4.29 -1.67
CA SER A 62 -21.50 3.43 -2.85
C SER A 62 -22.81 2.65 -2.84
N ASP A 63 -23.20 2.16 -4.00
CA ASP A 63 -24.29 1.18 -4.14
C ASP A 63 -23.96 -0.13 -3.40
N PRO A 64 -24.97 -0.93 -3.00
CA PRO A 64 -24.78 -2.08 -2.10
C PRO A 64 -23.65 -3.05 -2.50
N ASP A 65 -23.60 -3.48 -3.76
CA ASP A 65 -22.60 -4.46 -4.22
C ASP A 65 -21.16 -3.91 -4.11
N ILE A 66 -20.97 -2.62 -4.38
CA ILE A 66 -19.67 -1.94 -4.27
C ILE A 66 -19.33 -1.68 -2.80
N ALA A 67 -20.33 -1.33 -1.99
CA ALA A 67 -20.15 -1.14 -0.56
C ALA A 67 -19.71 -2.43 0.14
N GLU A 68 -20.33 -3.56 -0.18
CA GLU A 68 -19.92 -4.88 0.31
C GLU A 68 -18.45 -5.16 -0.02
N LYS A 69 -18.07 -4.96 -1.30
CA LYS A 69 -16.69 -5.20 -1.73
C LYS A 69 -15.68 -4.28 -1.06
N ALA A 70 -16.01 -2.99 -0.92
CA ALA A 70 -15.15 -2.02 -0.26
C ALA A 70 -14.95 -2.34 1.23
N LEU A 71 -16.00 -2.79 1.93
CA LEU A 71 -15.89 -3.23 3.33
C LEU A 71 -15.06 -4.50 3.49
N GLU A 72 -15.21 -5.47 2.58
CA GLU A 72 -14.38 -6.68 2.57
C GLU A 72 -12.89 -6.32 2.50
N ILE A 73 -12.50 -5.48 1.54
CA ILE A 73 -11.11 -5.05 1.37
C ILE A 73 -10.63 -4.25 2.59
N ALA A 74 -11.45 -3.29 3.08
CA ALA A 74 -11.12 -2.51 4.26
C ALA A 74 -10.88 -3.40 5.49
N TYR A 75 -11.68 -4.46 5.66
CA TYR A 75 -11.50 -5.42 6.75
C TYR A 75 -10.20 -6.21 6.62
N ILE A 76 -9.88 -6.71 5.42
CA ILE A 76 -8.62 -7.45 5.17
C ILE A 76 -7.42 -6.56 5.48
N ASP A 77 -7.43 -5.31 5.01
CA ASP A 77 -6.36 -4.34 5.26
C ASP A 77 -6.22 -4.03 6.76
N ALA A 78 -7.34 -3.73 7.44
CA ALA A 78 -7.34 -3.37 8.85
C ALA A 78 -7.03 -4.53 9.81
N SER A 79 -7.08 -5.78 9.33
CA SER A 79 -6.84 -6.99 10.12
C SER A 79 -5.55 -7.70 9.71
N THR A 80 -5.57 -8.39 8.57
CA THR A 80 -4.53 -9.31 8.13
C THR A 80 -3.27 -8.54 7.74
N GLU A 81 -3.40 -7.53 6.90
CA GLU A 81 -2.24 -6.73 6.47
C GLU A 81 -1.61 -5.97 7.65
N MET A 82 -2.42 -5.36 8.50
CA MET A 82 -1.92 -4.67 9.70
C MET A 82 -1.23 -5.63 10.69
N MET A 83 -1.70 -6.87 10.82
CA MET A 83 -1.02 -7.90 11.62
C MET A 83 0.34 -8.25 11.02
N ASN A 84 0.41 -8.47 9.70
CA ASN A 84 1.65 -8.77 8.99
C ASN A 84 2.67 -7.63 9.15
N TYR A 85 2.23 -6.38 9.05
CA TYR A 85 3.08 -5.20 9.24
C TYR A 85 3.63 -5.10 10.66
N ARG A 86 2.80 -5.35 11.68
CA ARG A 86 3.26 -5.36 13.08
C ARG A 86 4.32 -6.43 13.32
N GLU A 87 4.14 -7.62 12.77
CA GLU A 87 5.15 -8.69 12.85
C GLU A 87 6.45 -8.27 12.17
N LEU A 88 6.36 -7.69 10.96
CA LEU A 88 7.52 -7.23 10.21
C LEU A 88 8.29 -6.12 10.95
N ILE A 89 7.59 -5.11 11.46
CA ILE A 89 8.16 -4.00 12.25
C ILE A 89 8.91 -4.56 13.48
N ASN A 90 8.29 -5.49 14.20
CA ASN A 90 8.92 -6.16 15.34
C ASN A 90 10.17 -6.96 14.94
N ARG A 91 10.13 -7.70 13.82
CA ARG A 91 11.29 -8.45 13.30
C ARG A 91 12.45 -7.54 12.88
N LEU A 92 12.15 -6.31 12.49
CA LEU A 92 13.14 -5.29 12.18
C LEU A 92 13.67 -4.57 13.43
N GLY A 93 13.15 -4.86 14.62
CA GLY A 93 13.53 -4.19 15.87
C GLY A 93 13.16 -2.70 15.89
N LEU A 94 12.02 -2.35 15.28
CA LEU A 94 11.46 -1.00 15.24
C LEU A 94 10.27 -0.89 16.20
N SER A 95 9.95 0.34 16.62
CA SER A 95 8.70 0.68 17.33
C SER A 95 7.72 1.38 16.38
N MET A 96 6.41 1.30 16.66
CA MET A 96 5.40 2.08 15.93
C MET A 96 5.31 3.54 16.40
N ASP A 97 6.02 3.88 17.48
CA ASP A 97 6.11 5.24 18.02
C ASP A 97 7.33 6.04 17.48
N GLU A 98 8.15 5.42 16.63
CA GLU A 98 9.25 6.06 15.87
C GLU A 98 8.78 6.49 14.47
#